data_AF-A0A932QYV9-F1
#
_entry.id   AF-A0A932QYV9-F1
#
_cell.length_a   1.000
_cell.length_b   1.000
_cell.length_c   1.000
_cell.angle_alpha   90.00
_cell.angle_beta   90.00
_cell.angle_gamma   90.00
#
_symmetry.space_group_name_H-M   'P 1'
#
loop_
_entity.id
_entity.type
_entity.pdbx_description
1 polymer ?
#
loop_
_entity_poly.entity_id
_entity_poly.type
_entity_poly.pdbx_seq_one_letter_code
_entity_poly.pdbx_strand_id
1 'polypeptide(L)'
;MEKSTKKFIDISPHRSVWSKISKTGYSIQEALSELIDNSVDARVSDEKIRVSIDITPDMIVVADNGRGMTEDQAAKSIRLGFSEKKSQLGEFGLGLKTSTSFLGKSFTIITSPKGVDEEYVLEYDEDHWLEHGDWNKYPFIVNMGVEPEKSGTTIIIKRLKVSVTDKLIRNIKEEFGIRFGPFIKNGEIELIYNRELCVPFEPTLIDSQKNDFSFEFKGGRASGWWGYQLSGLNKSYYGFHTYRRGRLVTIFDKIGLTPNQDIKQIIGDLHIEGIPITHDKKGWLKSSEEYQDLEAKMREYFKPFEEKPKRILSGFPASSGKVVGTVRRINMFMAGNMETEMAKIGRGDIIVTEMTRPQFLLGIRRSAGIITDLGGSLCHAAIVAREFNIPAVVGTQNATSTLKDGGRVILDGNEGYIYED
;
A
#
# COMPACT_ATOMS: atom_id res chain seq x y z
N MET A 1 47.03 38.71 30.51
CA MET A 1 45.99 37.73 30.93
C MET A 1 45.77 36.75 29.79
N GLU A 2 46.51 35.65 29.73
CA GLU A 2 46.02 34.47 29.00
C GLU A 2 45.31 33.58 30.02
N LYS A 3 44.03 33.85 30.25
CA LYS A 3 43.20 33.13 31.23
C LYS A 3 42.45 31.94 30.60
N SER A 4 43.05 31.22 29.67
CA SER A 4 42.43 29.99 29.15
C SER A 4 43.43 29.00 28.61
N THR A 5 43.37 27.77 29.10
CA THR A 5 44.06 26.59 28.58
C THR A 5 43.05 25.71 27.84
N LYS A 6 43.33 25.34 26.58
CA LYS A 6 42.52 24.37 25.83
C LYS A 6 42.77 22.96 26.38
N LYS A 7 41.69 22.27 26.76
CA LYS A 7 41.69 20.82 27.04
C LYS A 7 40.88 20.10 25.97
N PHE A 8 41.38 18.95 25.53
CA PHE A 8 40.66 18.04 24.64
C PHE A 8 39.90 17.02 25.49
N ILE A 9 38.66 16.72 25.11
CA ILE A 9 37.80 15.74 25.77
C ILE A 9 37.32 14.73 24.73
N ASP A 10 37.04 13.50 25.16
CA ASP A 10 36.42 12.49 24.30
C ASP A 10 34.92 12.79 24.15
N ILE A 11 34.48 12.94 22.91
CA ILE A 11 33.08 13.18 22.54
C ILE A 11 32.49 12.00 21.76
N SER A 12 33.13 10.84 21.82
CA SER A 12 32.67 9.63 21.14
C SER A 12 31.25 9.26 21.62
N PRO A 13 30.36 8.85 20.69
CA PRO A 13 29.00 8.47 21.06
C PRO A 13 28.99 7.35 22.09
N HIS A 14 28.15 7.47 23.11
CA HIS A 14 27.88 6.35 24.01
C HIS A 14 27.24 5.20 23.22
N ARG A 15 27.60 3.94 23.52
CA ARG A 15 27.09 2.72 22.86
C ARG A 15 25.55 2.65 22.74
N SER A 16 24.85 3.23 23.70
CA SER A 16 23.37 3.32 23.70
C SER A 16 22.79 4.23 22.62
N VAL A 17 23.59 5.01 21.90
CA VAL A 17 23.11 5.78 20.74
C VAL A 17 22.48 4.84 19.72
N TRP A 18 23.05 3.65 19.49
CA TRP A 18 22.52 2.67 18.54
C TRP A 18 21.09 2.24 18.86
N SER A 19 20.81 1.88 20.11
CA SER A 19 19.46 1.45 20.52
C SER A 19 18.48 2.63 20.67
N LYS A 20 18.98 3.86 20.73
CA LYS A 20 18.16 5.07 20.83
C LYS A 20 17.73 5.61 19.47
N ILE A 21 18.60 5.55 18.45
CA ILE A 21 18.27 5.99 17.09
C ILE A 21 17.15 5.15 16.46
N SER A 22 16.93 3.93 16.94
CA SER A 22 15.87 3.05 16.43
C SER A 22 14.49 3.33 17.05
N LYS A 23 14.38 4.24 18.02
CA LYS A 23 13.11 4.59 18.68
C LYS A 23 12.31 5.69 17.97
N THR A 24 12.75 6.11 16.78
CA THR A 24 12.19 7.23 16.04
C THR A 24 11.07 6.77 15.10
N GLY A 25 9.81 6.77 15.57
CA GLY A 25 8.61 6.92 14.71
C GLY A 25 8.38 5.94 13.54
N TYR A 26 9.13 4.86 13.40
CA TYR A 26 8.93 3.88 12.32
C TYR A 26 7.66 3.05 12.54
N SER A 27 6.98 2.76 11.44
CA SER A 27 6.10 1.59 11.31
C SER A 27 6.90 0.35 10.87
N ILE A 28 6.36 -0.85 11.09
CA ILE A 28 6.98 -2.11 10.63
C ILE A 28 7.15 -2.07 9.10
N GLN A 29 6.14 -1.56 8.40
CA GLN A 29 6.08 -1.46 6.96
C GLN A 29 7.17 -0.57 6.40
N GLU A 30 7.41 0.59 7.02
CA GLU A 30 8.49 1.49 6.61
C GLU A 30 9.86 0.84 6.81
N ALA A 31 10.09 0.22 7.97
CA ALA A 31 11.35 -0.45 8.24
C ALA A 31 11.64 -1.57 7.23
N LEU A 32 10.64 -2.40 6.90
CA LEU A 32 10.78 -3.42 5.86
C LEU A 32 10.96 -2.82 4.46
N SER A 33 10.25 -1.74 4.15
CA SER A 33 10.37 -1.07 2.86
C SER A 33 11.78 -0.53 2.63
N GLU A 34 12.44 0.00 3.67
CA GLU A 34 13.84 0.43 3.56
C GLU A 34 14.79 -0.73 3.25
N LEU A 35 14.55 -1.91 3.83
CA LEU A 35 15.35 -3.10 3.54
C LEU A 35 15.15 -3.54 2.08
N ILE A 36 13.91 -3.52 1.57
CA ILE A 36 13.60 -3.85 0.18
C ILE A 36 14.20 -2.81 -0.78
N ASP A 37 14.12 -1.51 -0.46
CA ASP A 37 14.72 -0.44 -1.26
C ASP A 37 16.25 -0.63 -1.38
N ASN A 38 16.92 -1.05 -0.30
CA ASN A 38 18.35 -1.38 -0.34
C ASN A 38 18.62 -2.59 -1.25
N SER A 39 17.76 -3.62 -1.21
CA SER A 39 17.87 -4.74 -2.15
C SER A 39 17.69 -4.27 -3.59
N VAL A 40 16.66 -3.47 -3.91
CA VAL A 40 16.44 -2.91 -5.26
C VAL A 40 17.66 -2.14 -5.76
N ASP A 41 18.29 -1.34 -4.90
CA ASP A 41 19.54 -0.63 -5.22
C ASP A 41 20.76 -1.57 -5.43
N ALA A 42 20.70 -2.81 -4.95
CA ALA A 42 21.72 -3.85 -5.13
C ALA A 42 21.51 -4.70 -6.40
N ARG A 43 20.44 -4.44 -7.15
CA ARG A 43 20.16 -5.07 -8.45
C ARG A 43 21.32 -4.85 -9.42
N VAL A 44 21.69 -5.91 -10.14
CA VAL A 44 22.62 -5.85 -11.27
C VAL A 44 21.86 -5.35 -12.51
N SER A 45 22.45 -4.43 -13.27
CA SER A 45 21.83 -3.88 -14.49
C SER A 45 21.33 -5.02 -15.38
N ASP A 46 20.10 -4.88 -15.89
CA ASP A 46 19.44 -5.83 -16.79
C ASP A 46 19.03 -7.20 -16.20
N GLU A 47 19.32 -7.47 -14.92
CA GLU A 47 18.83 -8.65 -14.20
C GLU A 47 17.61 -8.31 -13.33
N LYS A 48 16.69 -9.27 -13.21
CA LYS A 48 15.56 -9.20 -12.26
C LYS A 48 16.09 -9.55 -10.86
N ILE A 49 15.85 -8.68 -9.87
CA ILE A 49 16.18 -8.99 -8.48
C ILE A 49 15.03 -9.74 -7.81
N ARG A 50 15.31 -10.84 -7.14
CA ARG A 50 14.39 -11.56 -6.27
C ARG A 50 14.63 -11.11 -4.84
N VAL A 51 13.58 -10.64 -4.17
CA VAL A 51 13.60 -10.25 -2.76
C VAL A 51 12.55 -11.06 -2.02
N SER A 52 12.94 -11.80 -0.99
CA SER A 52 12.04 -12.57 -0.13
C SER A 52 11.99 -11.99 1.27
N ILE A 53 10.78 -11.83 1.81
CA ILE A 53 10.51 -11.43 3.18
C ILE A 53 9.70 -12.53 3.84
N ASP A 54 10.24 -13.15 4.87
CA ASP A 54 9.54 -14.15 5.67
C ASP A 54 9.41 -13.64 7.11
N ILE A 55 8.17 -13.52 7.57
CA ILE A 55 7.83 -13.03 8.90
C ILE A 55 7.17 -14.15 9.69
N THR A 56 7.74 -14.42 10.85
CA THR A 56 7.22 -15.34 11.86
C THR A 56 7.09 -14.60 13.19
N PRO A 57 6.41 -15.16 14.21
CA PRO A 57 6.33 -14.55 15.53
C PRO A 57 7.71 -14.26 16.17
N ASP A 58 8.73 -15.06 15.86
CA ASP A 58 10.04 -15.00 16.51
C ASP A 58 11.11 -14.24 15.69
N MET A 59 10.94 -14.18 14.37
CA MET A 59 11.94 -13.64 13.47
C MET A 59 11.37 -13.09 12.16
N ILE A 60 12.12 -12.15 11.57
CA ILE A 60 11.93 -11.61 10.23
C ILE A 60 13.20 -11.93 9.43
N VAL A 61 13.04 -12.46 8.22
CA VAL A 61 14.15 -12.64 7.26
C VAL A 61 13.85 -11.80 6.04
N VAL A 62 14.83 -10.99 5.62
CA VAL A 62 14.81 -10.31 4.32
C VAL A 62 16.03 -10.78 3.55
N ALA A 63 15.83 -11.37 2.38
CA ALA A 63 16.92 -11.85 1.54
C ALA A 63 16.75 -11.40 0.10
N ASP A 64 17.86 -11.09 -0.56
CA ASP A 64 17.91 -10.80 -1.98
C ASP A 64 19.04 -11.56 -2.68
N ASN A 65 18.90 -11.74 -4.00
CA ASN A 65 19.92 -12.29 -4.88
C ASN A 65 20.70 -11.20 -5.63
N GLY A 66 20.81 -10.00 -5.05
CA GLY A 66 21.52 -8.89 -5.65
C GLY A 66 23.03 -9.12 -5.70
N ARG A 67 23.78 -8.05 -5.99
CA ARG A 67 25.25 -8.11 -6.15
C ARG A 67 26.03 -8.39 -4.85
N GLY A 68 25.38 -8.37 -3.69
CA GLY A 68 26.04 -8.40 -2.37
C GLY A 68 26.83 -7.14 -2.04
N MET A 69 27.60 -7.18 -0.96
CA MET A 69 28.50 -6.10 -0.52
C MET A 69 29.93 -6.61 -0.45
N THR A 70 30.87 -5.86 -1.05
CA THR A 70 32.32 -6.06 -0.82
C THR A 70 32.69 -5.93 0.67
N GLU A 71 33.86 -6.42 1.08
CA GLU A 71 34.33 -6.34 2.47
C GLU A 71 34.21 -4.93 3.05
N ASP A 72 34.72 -3.92 2.33
CA ASP A 72 34.69 -2.53 2.74
C ASP A 72 33.24 -2.00 2.83
N GLN A 73 32.37 -2.35 1.88
CA GLN A 73 30.96 -1.98 1.92
C GLN A 73 30.24 -2.62 3.10
N ALA A 74 30.48 -3.91 3.37
CA ALA A 74 29.90 -4.63 4.50
C ALA A 74 30.36 -4.01 5.83
N ALA A 75 31.65 -3.75 5.99
CA ALA A 75 32.22 -3.10 7.17
C ALA A 75 31.67 -1.67 7.37
N LYS A 76 31.45 -0.91 6.28
CA LYS A 76 30.84 0.43 6.33
C LYS A 76 29.33 0.38 6.58
N SER A 77 28.65 -0.70 6.19
CA SER A 77 27.19 -0.82 6.30
C SER A 77 26.70 -0.72 7.74
N ILE A 78 27.50 -1.17 8.71
CA ILE A 78 27.20 -1.16 10.14
C ILE A 78 27.60 0.20 10.78
N ARG A 79 28.49 1.00 10.17
CA ARG A 79 28.90 2.29 10.74
C ARG A 79 27.76 3.32 10.74
N LEU A 80 27.41 3.85 11.91
CA LEU A 80 26.33 4.85 12.05
C LEU A 80 26.68 6.15 11.32
N GLY A 81 25.72 6.68 10.55
CA GLY A 81 25.87 7.96 9.85
C GLY A 81 26.83 7.94 8.66
N PHE A 82 27.35 6.76 8.27
CA PHE A 82 28.26 6.63 7.15
C PHE A 82 27.50 6.30 5.86
N SER A 83 27.62 7.17 4.86
CA SER A 83 27.15 6.92 3.49
C SER A 83 28.02 7.66 2.48
N GLU A 84 28.35 6.98 1.39
CA GLU A 84 29.03 7.59 0.23
C GLU A 84 28.02 8.06 -0.84
N LYS A 85 26.73 7.74 -0.68
CA LYS A 85 25.68 8.04 -1.66
C LYS A 85 25.17 9.49 -1.47
N LYS A 86 25.62 10.43 -2.30
CA LYS A 86 25.18 11.85 -2.26
C LYS A 86 23.80 12.14 -2.89
N SER A 87 23.09 11.16 -3.47
CA SER A 87 21.89 11.44 -4.29
C SER A 87 20.84 10.32 -4.36
N GLN A 88 20.98 9.25 -3.58
CA GLN A 88 20.08 8.07 -3.61
C GLN A 88 19.41 7.83 -2.25
N LEU A 89 18.44 6.92 -2.16
CA LEU A 89 17.95 6.42 -0.86
C LEU A 89 19.17 5.91 -0.06
N GLY A 90 19.32 6.39 1.19
CA GLY A 90 20.47 6.06 2.04
C GLY A 90 21.54 7.14 2.19
N GLU A 91 21.30 8.40 1.78
CA GLU A 91 22.24 9.52 1.95
C GLU A 91 22.72 9.74 3.39
N PHE A 92 21.88 9.45 4.38
CA PHE A 92 22.25 9.60 5.80
C PHE A 92 22.98 8.39 6.39
N GLY A 93 23.02 7.25 5.67
CA GLY A 93 23.70 6.06 6.16
C GLY A 93 23.07 5.47 7.43
N LEU A 94 21.77 5.65 7.66
CA LEU A 94 21.09 5.16 8.86
C LEU A 94 20.08 4.03 8.60
N GLY A 95 19.47 3.98 7.41
CA GLY A 95 18.28 3.16 7.13
C GLY A 95 18.40 1.69 7.54
N LEU A 96 19.44 0.98 7.09
CA LEU A 96 19.66 -0.43 7.45
C LEU A 96 19.68 -0.64 8.98
N LYS A 97 20.42 0.21 9.71
CA LYS A 97 20.62 0.06 11.17
C LYS A 97 19.38 0.47 11.94
N THR A 98 18.74 1.57 11.54
CA THR A 98 17.51 2.03 12.19
C THR A 98 16.41 1.01 12.00
N SER A 99 16.27 0.45 10.80
CA SER A 99 15.25 -0.54 10.46
C SER A 99 15.47 -1.86 11.20
N THR A 100 16.68 -2.44 11.17
CA THR A 100 16.94 -3.72 11.87
C THR A 100 16.83 -3.58 13.39
N SER A 101 17.38 -2.51 13.99
CA SER A 101 17.30 -2.26 15.43
C SER A 101 15.91 -1.82 15.89
N PHE A 102 15.07 -1.27 15.02
CA PHE A 102 13.67 -1.00 15.32
C PHE A 102 12.87 -2.30 15.40
N LEU A 103 13.06 -3.20 14.43
CA LEU A 103 12.33 -4.46 14.32
C LEU A 103 12.71 -5.46 15.41
N GLY A 104 13.99 -5.57 15.79
CA GLY A 104 14.45 -6.56 16.77
C GLY A 104 15.58 -6.08 17.68
N LYS A 105 15.82 -6.85 18.76
CA LYS A 105 16.98 -6.66 19.65
C LYS A 105 18.26 -7.25 19.09
N SER A 106 18.17 -8.18 18.15
CA SER A 106 19.31 -8.81 17.51
C SER A 106 19.09 -8.95 16.02
N PHE A 107 20.15 -8.75 15.25
CA PHE A 107 20.12 -9.03 13.82
C PHE A 107 21.45 -9.56 13.32
N THR A 108 21.40 -10.31 12.23
CA THR A 108 22.55 -10.82 11.49
C THR A 108 22.43 -10.35 10.05
N ILE A 109 23.51 -9.79 9.50
CA ILE A 109 23.65 -9.49 8.08
C ILE A 109 24.66 -10.47 7.52
N ILE A 110 24.26 -11.19 6.48
CA ILE A 110 25.09 -12.12 5.71
C ILE A 110 25.12 -11.59 4.29
N THR A 111 26.29 -11.40 3.70
CA THR A 111 26.39 -10.88 2.34
C THR A 111 27.53 -11.54 1.57
N SER A 112 27.24 -11.90 0.33
CA SER A 112 28.17 -12.57 -0.59
C SER A 112 28.27 -11.73 -1.86
N PRO A 113 29.44 -11.10 -2.14
CA PRO A 113 29.65 -10.37 -3.37
C PRO A 113 29.60 -11.30 -4.59
N LYS A 114 29.01 -10.83 -5.69
CA LYS A 114 28.98 -11.58 -6.95
C LYS A 114 30.39 -11.84 -7.48
N GLY A 115 30.71 -13.11 -7.75
CA GLY A 115 31.99 -13.54 -8.31
C GLY A 115 33.15 -13.63 -7.31
N VAL A 116 32.87 -13.61 -6.01
CA VAL A 116 33.87 -13.72 -4.93
C VAL A 116 33.53 -14.93 -4.06
N ASP A 117 34.55 -15.67 -3.59
CA ASP A 117 34.40 -16.86 -2.74
C ASP A 117 34.37 -16.54 -1.23
N GLU A 118 34.08 -15.28 -0.90
CA GLU A 118 34.01 -14.76 0.46
C GLU A 118 32.55 -14.41 0.83
N GLU A 119 32.18 -14.66 2.08
CA GLU A 119 30.92 -14.20 2.67
C GLU A 119 31.22 -13.46 3.97
N TYR A 120 30.63 -12.28 4.11
CA TYR A 120 30.83 -11.44 5.28
C TYR A 120 29.61 -11.53 6.20
N VAL A 121 29.86 -11.76 7.49
CA VAL A 121 28.82 -11.86 8.51
C VAL A 121 29.04 -10.82 9.59
N LEU A 122 27.99 -10.03 9.84
CA LEU A 122 27.91 -9.01 10.88
C LEU A 122 26.77 -9.37 11.82
N GLU A 123 27.08 -9.50 13.11
CA GLU A 123 26.08 -9.83 14.13
C GLU A 123 25.95 -8.67 15.11
N TYR A 124 24.72 -8.29 15.40
CA TYR A 124 24.40 -7.32 16.43
C TYR A 124 23.47 -7.95 17.46
N ASP A 125 23.84 -7.79 18.73
CA ASP A 125 23.01 -8.11 19.87
C ASP A 125 22.95 -6.91 20.81
N GLU A 126 21.77 -6.34 21.02
CA GLU A 126 21.59 -5.11 21.79
C GLU A 126 22.09 -5.23 23.23
N ASP A 127 21.79 -6.34 23.89
CA ASP A 127 22.11 -6.51 25.32
C ASP A 127 23.63 -6.67 25.47
N HIS A 128 24.26 -7.50 24.63
CA HIS A 128 25.72 -7.63 24.60
C HIS A 128 26.42 -6.31 24.22
N TRP A 129 25.90 -5.58 23.22
CA TRP A 129 26.45 -4.29 22.79
C TRP A 129 26.37 -3.24 23.90
N LEU A 130 25.27 -3.20 24.65
CA LEU A 130 25.09 -2.27 25.76
C LEU A 130 25.96 -2.57 26.97
N GLU A 131 26.57 -3.75 27.06
CA GLU A 131 27.47 -4.14 28.15
C GLU A 131 28.95 -4.06 27.72
N HIS A 132 29.25 -4.60 26.53
CA HIS A 132 30.62 -4.89 26.08
C HIS A 132 30.98 -4.20 24.74
N GLY A 133 30.07 -3.43 24.14
CA GLY A 133 30.28 -2.83 22.83
C GLY A 133 31.45 -1.83 22.79
N ASP A 134 32.29 -1.98 21.77
CA ASP A 134 33.41 -1.09 21.45
C ASP A 134 33.34 -0.74 19.96
N TRP A 135 33.22 0.55 19.66
CA TRP A 135 33.15 1.09 18.30
C TRP A 135 34.36 0.72 17.43
N ASN A 136 35.51 0.42 18.05
CA ASN A 136 36.75 0.10 17.35
C ASN A 136 37.02 -1.41 17.26
N LYS A 137 36.21 -2.24 17.92
CA LYS A 137 36.40 -3.71 17.98
C LYS A 137 35.09 -4.45 17.70
N TYR A 138 34.41 -4.06 16.63
CA TYR A 138 33.19 -4.74 16.19
C TYR A 138 33.55 -6.06 15.50
N PRO A 139 32.91 -7.20 15.87
CA PRO A 139 33.19 -8.49 15.25
C PRO A 139 32.75 -8.48 13.78
N PHE A 140 33.67 -8.82 12.89
CA PHE A 140 33.44 -8.95 11.45
C PHE A 140 33.97 -10.32 11.02
N ILE A 141 33.06 -11.19 10.61
CA ILE A 141 33.38 -12.59 10.28
C ILE A 141 33.51 -12.70 8.76
N VAL A 142 34.59 -13.33 8.31
CA VAL A 142 34.85 -13.64 6.90
C VAL A 142 34.86 -15.15 6.72
N ASN A 143 33.87 -15.67 6.00
CA ASN A 143 33.80 -17.07 5.61
C ASN A 143 34.41 -17.23 4.22
N MET A 144 35.32 -18.18 4.04
CA MET A 144 35.98 -18.47 2.76
C MET A 144 35.42 -19.74 2.11
N GLY A 145 35.53 -19.85 0.79
CA GLY A 145 35.15 -21.05 0.04
C GLY A 145 33.65 -21.16 -0.24
N VAL A 146 32.95 -20.02 -0.27
CA VAL A 146 31.53 -19.95 -0.62
C VAL A 146 31.39 -19.96 -2.14
N GLU A 147 30.31 -20.51 -2.68
CA GLU A 147 30.10 -20.58 -4.13
C GLU A 147 30.06 -19.17 -4.76
N PRO A 148 30.98 -18.80 -5.68
CA PRO A 148 31.05 -17.43 -6.22
C PRO A 148 29.82 -16.97 -7.01
N GLU A 149 29.03 -17.92 -7.50
CA GLU A 149 27.76 -17.68 -8.21
C GLU A 149 26.61 -17.33 -7.25
N LYS A 150 26.77 -17.65 -5.95
CA LYS A 150 25.79 -17.32 -4.91
C LYS A 150 26.06 -15.91 -4.41
N SER A 151 25.42 -14.92 -5.03
CA SER A 151 25.48 -13.53 -4.58
C SER A 151 24.18 -13.10 -3.90
N GLY A 152 24.29 -12.11 -3.01
CA GLY A 152 23.12 -11.52 -2.37
C GLY A 152 23.38 -11.05 -0.95
N THR A 153 22.31 -10.60 -0.31
CA THR A 153 22.32 -10.22 1.10
C THR A 153 21.14 -10.86 1.82
N THR A 154 21.39 -11.43 2.98
CA THR A 154 20.36 -11.96 3.89
C THR A 154 20.46 -11.25 5.23
N ILE A 155 19.34 -10.69 5.67
CA ILE A 155 19.19 -10.00 6.96
C ILE A 155 18.23 -10.83 7.80
N ILE A 156 18.71 -11.31 8.94
CA ILE A 156 17.93 -12.11 9.88
C ILE A 156 17.73 -11.29 11.15
N ILE A 157 16.49 -10.93 11.47
CA ILE A 157 16.15 -10.15 12.65
C ILE A 157 15.43 -11.08 13.63
N LYS A 158 15.93 -11.14 14.87
CA LYS A 158 15.41 -12.00 15.93
C LYS A 158 15.08 -11.18 17.16
N ARG A 159 14.32 -11.78 18.09
CA ARG A 159 13.89 -11.13 19.35
C ARG A 159 13.16 -9.84 19.03
N LEU A 160 12.06 -9.99 18.30
CA LEU A 160 11.30 -8.88 17.74
C LEU A 160 10.82 -7.94 18.86
N LYS A 161 10.99 -6.63 18.63
CA LYS A 161 10.48 -5.57 19.52
C LYS A 161 9.05 -5.16 19.15
N VAL A 162 8.58 -5.64 18.01
CA VAL A 162 7.30 -5.31 17.40
C VAL A 162 6.38 -6.53 17.40
N SER A 163 5.09 -6.31 17.60
CA SER A 163 4.09 -7.38 17.53
C SER A 163 3.57 -7.50 16.11
N VAL A 164 3.65 -8.71 15.55
CA VAL A 164 3.18 -8.99 14.19
C VAL A 164 1.91 -9.84 14.27
N THR A 165 0.78 -9.25 13.89
CA THR A 165 -0.52 -9.95 13.81
C THR A 165 -0.83 -10.34 12.37
N ASP A 166 -1.65 -11.37 12.14
CA ASP A 166 -2.07 -11.78 10.79
C ASP A 166 -2.73 -10.64 9.99
N LYS A 167 -3.51 -9.80 10.69
CA LYS A 167 -4.12 -8.61 10.08
C LYS A 167 -3.06 -7.64 9.58
N LEU A 168 -2.04 -7.38 10.40
CA LEU A 168 -0.93 -6.53 10.01
C LEU A 168 -0.20 -7.13 8.81
N ILE A 169 0.13 -8.43 8.85
CA ILE A 169 0.81 -9.14 7.75
C ILE A 169 0.09 -8.97 6.42
N ARG A 170 -1.24 -9.12 6.40
CA ARG A 170 -2.04 -8.90 5.19
C ARG A 170 -1.95 -7.45 4.69
N ASN A 171 -2.08 -6.48 5.59
CA ASN A 171 -1.98 -5.06 5.23
C ASN A 171 -0.60 -4.70 4.65
N ILE A 172 0.50 -5.26 5.21
CA ILE A 172 1.86 -5.04 4.68
C ILE A 172 1.95 -5.55 3.23
N LYS A 173 1.39 -6.74 2.95
CA LYS A 173 1.42 -7.34 1.60
C LYS A 173 0.73 -6.45 0.57
N GLU A 174 -0.45 -5.90 0.91
CA GLU A 174 -1.18 -4.97 0.05
C GLU A 174 -0.38 -3.69 -0.20
N GLU A 175 0.19 -3.09 0.84
CA GLU A 175 1.03 -1.89 0.73
C GLU A 175 2.29 -2.14 -0.10
N PHE A 176 2.91 -3.31 -0.02
CA PHE A 176 4.03 -3.70 -0.88
C PHE A 176 3.61 -3.79 -2.34
N GLY A 177 2.41 -4.30 -2.64
CA GLY A 177 1.84 -4.29 -3.98
C GLY A 177 1.64 -2.88 -4.54
N ILE A 178 1.36 -1.89 -3.69
CA ILE A 178 1.28 -0.47 -4.08
C ILE A 178 2.68 0.12 -4.27
N ARG A 179 3.55 -0.02 -3.26
CA ARG A 179 4.88 0.62 -3.21
C ARG A 179 5.83 0.09 -4.26
N PHE A 180 5.92 -1.23 -4.36
CA PHE A 180 6.82 -1.90 -5.30
C PHE A 180 6.12 -2.30 -6.60
N GLY A 181 4.81 -2.06 -6.71
CA GLY A 181 4.00 -2.34 -7.90
C GLY A 181 4.62 -1.89 -9.23
N PRO A 182 5.13 -0.65 -9.36
CA PRO A 182 5.80 -0.22 -10.60
C PRO A 182 7.03 -1.06 -10.95
N PHE A 183 7.90 -1.35 -9.98
CA PHE A 183 9.07 -2.19 -10.18
C PHE A 183 8.69 -3.63 -10.56
N ILE A 184 7.62 -4.15 -9.96
CA ILE A 184 7.08 -5.48 -10.28
C ILE A 184 6.55 -5.49 -11.72
N LYS A 185 5.78 -4.47 -12.13
CA LYS A 185 5.23 -4.33 -13.50
C LYS A 185 6.34 -4.22 -14.55
N ASN A 186 7.40 -3.50 -14.24
CA ASN A 186 8.56 -3.35 -15.14
C ASN A 186 9.47 -4.60 -15.18
N GLY A 187 9.16 -5.65 -14.41
CA GLY A 187 9.99 -6.85 -14.33
C GLY A 187 11.33 -6.63 -13.62
N GLU A 188 11.46 -5.54 -12.84
CA GLU A 188 12.67 -5.17 -12.13
C GLU A 188 12.85 -5.98 -10.85
N ILE A 189 11.74 -6.29 -10.15
CA ILE A 189 11.72 -7.04 -8.88
C ILE A 189 10.75 -8.22 -8.93
N GLU A 190 11.16 -9.34 -8.35
CA GLU A 190 10.30 -10.44 -7.88
C GLU A 190 10.20 -10.38 -6.36
N LEU A 191 9.11 -9.84 -5.85
CA LEU A 191 8.91 -9.67 -4.41
C LEU A 191 8.10 -10.85 -3.87
N ILE A 192 8.69 -11.62 -2.96
CA ILE A 192 8.08 -12.79 -2.32
C ILE A 192 7.86 -12.43 -0.85
N TYR A 193 6.62 -12.51 -0.37
CA TYR A 193 6.23 -12.17 0.99
C TYR A 193 5.53 -13.35 1.63
N ASN A 194 6.11 -13.90 2.70
CA ASN A 194 5.67 -15.14 3.36
C ASN A 194 5.41 -16.27 2.35
N ARG A 195 6.38 -16.50 1.46
CA ARG A 195 6.35 -17.51 0.38
C ARG A 195 5.30 -17.29 -0.71
N GLU A 196 4.58 -16.17 -0.69
CA GLU A 196 3.63 -15.81 -1.74
C GLU A 196 4.17 -14.66 -2.58
N LEU A 197 3.94 -14.69 -3.89
CA LEU A 197 4.32 -13.58 -4.75
C LEU A 197 3.47 -12.34 -4.43
N CYS A 198 4.13 -11.21 -4.22
CA CYS A 198 3.48 -9.90 -4.21
C CYS A 198 3.12 -9.51 -5.64
N VAL A 199 1.87 -9.11 -5.84
CA VAL A 199 1.37 -8.62 -7.12
C VAL A 199 1.19 -7.10 -7.03
N PRO A 200 1.32 -6.37 -8.15
CA PRO A 200 1.02 -4.95 -8.17
C PRO A 200 -0.43 -4.71 -7.74
N PHE A 201 -0.66 -3.66 -6.96
CA PHE A 201 -2.01 -3.25 -6.61
C PHE A 201 -2.76 -2.77 -7.87
N GLU A 202 -3.97 -3.30 -8.05
CA GLU A 202 -4.90 -2.84 -9.08
C GLU A 202 -6.22 -2.42 -8.42
N PRO A 203 -6.57 -1.12 -8.48
CA PRO A 203 -7.82 -0.67 -7.90
C PRO A 203 -9.01 -1.16 -8.72
N THR A 204 -10.10 -1.47 -8.02
CA THR A 204 -11.39 -1.74 -8.66
C THR A 204 -12.01 -0.41 -9.11
N LEU A 205 -11.99 -0.16 -10.42
CA LEU A 205 -12.56 1.03 -11.02
C LEU A 205 -13.99 0.78 -11.48
N ILE A 206 -14.83 1.80 -11.37
CA ILE A 206 -16.16 1.82 -11.99
C ILE A 206 -15.96 1.70 -13.51
N ASP A 207 -16.61 0.71 -14.13
CA ASP A 207 -16.50 0.36 -15.55
C ASP A 207 -15.09 0.08 -16.08
N SER A 208 -14.12 -0.15 -15.20
CA SER A 208 -12.70 -0.25 -15.59
C SER A 208 -12.18 1.00 -16.33
N GLN A 209 -12.85 2.15 -16.19
CA GLN A 209 -12.52 3.35 -16.93
C GLN A 209 -11.31 4.06 -16.32
N LYS A 210 -10.31 4.33 -17.16
CA LYS A 210 -9.15 5.18 -16.84
C LYS A 210 -9.15 6.41 -17.74
N ASN A 211 -8.90 7.57 -17.14
CA ASN A 211 -8.81 8.85 -17.80
C ASN A 211 -7.37 9.35 -17.67
N ASP A 212 -6.66 9.41 -18.79
CA ASP A 212 -5.31 9.97 -18.83
C ASP A 212 -5.37 11.49 -18.76
N PHE A 213 -4.38 12.09 -18.09
CA PHE A 213 -4.24 13.53 -18.01
C PHE A 213 -2.77 13.94 -17.98
N SER A 214 -2.52 15.14 -18.49
CA SER A 214 -1.20 15.76 -18.42
C SER A 214 -1.34 17.26 -18.50
N PHE A 215 -0.54 17.98 -17.71
CA PHE A 215 -0.44 19.43 -17.81
C PHE A 215 0.90 19.93 -17.26
N GLU A 216 1.32 21.10 -17.70
CA GLU A 216 2.51 21.79 -17.20
C GLU A 216 2.14 22.65 -15.98
N PHE A 217 3.09 22.83 -15.08
CA PHE A 217 2.99 23.72 -13.92
C PHE A 217 4.33 24.44 -13.72
N LYS A 218 4.39 25.39 -12.82
CA LYS A 218 5.62 26.15 -12.53
C LYS A 218 6.74 25.19 -12.13
N GLY A 219 7.80 25.16 -12.94
CA GLY A 219 9.00 24.36 -12.67
C GLY A 219 8.93 22.90 -13.16
N GLY A 220 7.83 22.45 -13.78
CA GLY A 220 7.75 21.08 -14.25
C GLY A 220 6.44 20.64 -14.92
N ARG A 221 6.23 19.32 -14.94
CA ARG A 221 5.09 18.68 -15.61
C ARG A 221 4.51 17.58 -14.74
N ALA A 222 3.20 17.49 -14.76
CA ALA A 222 2.43 16.42 -14.16
C ALA A 222 1.76 15.59 -15.26
N SER A 223 1.75 14.28 -15.11
CA SER A 223 1.02 13.36 -15.99
C SER A 223 0.58 12.12 -15.24
N GLY A 224 -0.52 11.50 -15.64
CA GLY A 224 -1.01 10.34 -14.95
C GLY A 224 -2.32 9.83 -15.52
N TRP A 225 -2.94 8.94 -14.77
CA TRP A 225 -4.28 8.44 -15.06
C TRP A 225 -5.12 8.49 -13.80
N TRP A 226 -6.43 8.61 -13.95
CA TRP A 226 -7.36 8.54 -12.83
C TRP A 226 -8.65 7.82 -13.22
N GLY A 227 -9.35 7.28 -12.23
CA GLY A 227 -10.67 6.67 -12.41
C GLY A 227 -11.47 6.78 -11.12
N TYR A 228 -12.77 6.51 -11.23
CA TYR A 228 -13.62 6.41 -10.06
C TYR A 228 -13.45 5.03 -9.43
N GLN A 229 -13.04 4.98 -8.17
CA GLN A 229 -12.95 3.76 -7.42
C GLN A 229 -14.33 3.37 -6.90
N LEU A 230 -14.65 2.08 -6.99
CA LEU A 230 -15.78 1.54 -6.25
C LEU A 230 -15.41 1.52 -4.76
N SER A 231 -16.03 2.41 -3.99
CA SER A 231 -15.73 2.61 -2.57
C SER A 231 -15.78 1.29 -1.78
N GLY A 232 -14.63 0.81 -1.31
CA GLY A 232 -14.49 -0.42 -0.51
C GLY A 232 -13.96 -0.10 0.89
N LEU A 233 -14.57 -0.72 1.91
CA LEU A 233 -14.32 -0.84 3.37
C LEU A 233 -13.45 0.17 4.15
N ASN A 234 -12.45 0.84 3.57
CA ASN A 234 -11.61 1.82 4.24
C ASN A 234 -11.66 3.18 3.53
N LYS A 235 -12.32 4.15 4.17
CA LYS A 235 -12.64 5.49 3.63
C LYS A 235 -11.39 6.35 3.33
N SER A 236 -10.19 5.86 3.64
CA SER A 236 -8.90 6.55 3.44
C SER A 236 -8.20 6.21 2.11
N TYR A 237 -8.52 5.08 1.47
CA TYR A 237 -7.83 4.57 0.27
C TYR A 237 -8.43 5.12 -1.03
N TYR A 238 -8.15 6.39 -1.30
CA TYR A 238 -8.45 7.09 -2.56
C TYR A 238 -7.37 8.15 -2.82
N GLY A 239 -7.42 8.91 -3.90
CA GLY A 239 -6.40 9.88 -4.27
C GLY A 239 -5.28 9.25 -5.10
N PHE A 240 -4.15 9.94 -5.17
CA PHE A 240 -3.09 9.60 -6.11
C PHE A 240 -1.94 8.86 -5.44
N HIS A 241 -1.49 7.77 -6.06
CA HIS A 241 -0.11 7.33 -5.87
C HIS A 241 0.77 8.28 -6.66
N THR A 242 1.66 9.01 -5.98
CA THR A 242 2.50 10.01 -6.63
C THR A 242 3.88 9.45 -6.90
N TYR A 243 4.44 9.76 -8.06
CA TYR A 243 5.72 9.23 -8.52
C TYR A 243 6.66 10.34 -8.93
N ARG A 244 7.96 10.14 -8.68
CA ARG A 244 9.05 10.98 -9.18
C ARG A 244 10.07 10.09 -9.87
N ARG A 245 10.35 10.31 -11.16
CA ARG A 245 11.31 9.49 -11.92
C ARG A 245 11.03 7.98 -11.79
N GLY A 246 9.76 7.60 -11.86
CA GLY A 246 9.30 6.21 -11.74
C GLY A 246 9.27 5.63 -10.32
N ARG A 247 9.69 6.39 -9.30
CA ARG A 247 9.67 5.94 -7.90
C ARG A 247 8.48 6.51 -7.15
N LEU A 248 7.80 5.69 -6.37
CA LEU A 248 6.68 6.12 -5.52
C LEU A 248 7.19 7.09 -4.44
N VAL A 249 6.47 8.19 -4.23
CA VAL A 249 6.74 9.20 -3.19
C VAL A 249 5.66 9.15 -2.11
N THR A 250 4.40 9.35 -2.47
CA THR A 250 3.26 9.27 -1.54
C THR A 250 2.18 8.33 -2.06
N ILE A 251 1.43 7.72 -1.14
CA ILE A 251 0.25 6.90 -1.45
C ILE A 251 -1.02 7.65 -1.10
N PHE A 252 -2.09 7.44 -1.89
CA PHE A 252 -3.41 7.98 -1.61
C PHE A 252 -3.43 9.50 -1.32
N ASP A 253 -2.51 10.23 -1.97
CA ASP A 253 -2.34 11.67 -1.79
C ASP A 253 -3.58 12.40 -2.29
N LYS A 254 -4.09 13.34 -1.49
CA LYS A 254 -5.29 14.09 -1.81
C LYS A 254 -4.99 15.37 -2.57
N ILE A 255 -3.82 15.46 -3.20
CA ILE A 255 -3.39 16.65 -3.94
C ILE A 255 -4.46 17.10 -4.95
N GLY A 256 -4.92 18.33 -4.78
CA GLY A 256 -6.00 18.93 -5.59
C GLY A 256 -7.39 18.33 -5.39
N LEU A 257 -7.57 17.35 -4.52
CA LEU A 257 -8.88 16.78 -4.19
C LEU A 257 -9.45 17.42 -2.92
N THR A 258 -10.75 17.58 -2.89
CA THR A 258 -11.52 17.95 -1.70
C THR A 258 -11.63 16.72 -0.80
N PRO A 259 -11.18 16.78 0.47
CA PRO A 259 -11.32 15.67 1.40
C PRO A 259 -12.79 15.55 1.86
N ASN A 260 -13.64 14.95 1.03
CA ASN A 260 -15.06 14.73 1.31
C ASN A 260 -15.47 13.31 0.91
N GLN A 261 -16.04 12.57 1.88
CA GLN A 261 -16.44 11.18 1.72
C GLN A 261 -17.74 11.01 0.92
N ASP A 262 -18.49 12.08 0.72
CA ASP A 262 -19.72 12.10 -0.07
C ASP A 262 -19.45 12.35 -1.57
N ILE A 263 -18.21 12.31 -2.03
CA ILE A 263 -17.84 12.55 -3.44
C ILE A 263 -17.40 11.23 -4.06
N LYS A 264 -17.59 11.06 -5.37
CA LYS A 264 -16.99 9.93 -6.10
C LYS A 264 -15.49 9.85 -5.81
N GLN A 265 -15.04 8.73 -5.26
CA GLN A 265 -13.65 8.57 -4.84
C GLN A 265 -12.75 8.41 -6.06
N ILE A 266 -11.98 9.45 -6.38
CA ILE A 266 -10.97 9.41 -7.44
C ILE A 266 -9.77 8.62 -6.95
N ILE A 267 -9.24 7.69 -7.76
CA ILE A 267 -7.95 7.04 -7.56
C ILE A 267 -7.13 7.09 -8.85
N GLY A 268 -5.82 7.15 -8.74
CA GLY A 268 -4.95 7.17 -9.90
C GLY A 268 -3.47 7.17 -9.57
N ASP A 269 -2.66 7.15 -10.64
CA ASP A 269 -1.22 7.38 -10.55
C ASP A 269 -0.91 8.78 -11.08
N LEU A 270 -0.05 9.51 -10.38
CA LEU A 270 0.36 10.88 -10.72
C LEU A 270 1.89 10.97 -10.75
N HIS A 271 2.47 11.11 -11.92
CA HIS A 271 3.89 11.36 -12.12
C HIS A 271 4.17 12.86 -12.09
N ILE A 272 5.12 13.27 -11.26
CA ILE A 272 5.46 14.67 -11.01
C ILE A 272 6.95 14.86 -11.23
N GLU A 273 7.30 15.74 -12.16
CA GLU A 273 8.66 16.20 -12.39
C GLU A 273 8.79 17.67 -12.02
N GLY A 274 9.93 18.08 -11.48
CA GLY A 274 10.22 19.49 -11.15
C GLY A 274 10.00 19.91 -9.70
N ILE A 275 9.38 19.08 -8.85
CA ILE A 275 9.15 19.42 -7.43
C ILE A 275 10.19 18.74 -6.52
N PRO A 276 10.79 19.48 -5.55
CA PRO A 276 11.64 18.89 -4.52
C PRO A 276 10.85 18.02 -3.54
N ILE A 277 11.49 16.97 -3.03
CA ILE A 277 10.94 16.10 -1.97
C ILE A 277 11.56 16.47 -0.62
N THR A 278 10.92 16.09 0.47
CA THR A 278 11.44 16.25 1.83
C THR A 278 12.76 15.49 2.01
N HIS A 279 13.57 15.86 3.01
CA HIS A 279 14.87 15.22 3.26
C HIS A 279 14.75 13.71 3.55
N ASP A 280 13.65 13.29 4.17
CA ASP A 280 13.33 11.87 4.40
C ASP A 280 12.78 11.15 3.15
N LYS A 281 12.55 11.89 2.04
CA LYS A 281 11.99 11.40 0.76
C LYS A 281 10.60 10.78 0.90
N LYS A 282 9.91 11.03 2.02
CA LYS A 282 8.58 10.48 2.33
C LYS A 282 7.43 11.36 1.84
N GLY A 283 7.74 12.54 1.31
CA GLY A 283 6.72 13.45 0.81
C GLY A 283 7.28 14.52 -0.08
N TRP A 284 6.36 15.25 -0.71
CA TRP A 284 6.66 16.44 -1.48
C TRP A 284 6.93 17.62 -0.54
N LEU A 285 7.83 18.52 -0.94
CA LEU A 285 8.06 19.76 -0.21
C LEU A 285 6.88 20.71 -0.44
N LYS A 286 5.81 20.55 0.36
CA LYS A 286 4.53 21.26 0.17
C LYS A 286 4.64 22.78 0.33
N SER A 287 5.72 23.27 0.94
CA SER A 287 6.02 24.70 1.07
C SER A 287 6.66 25.32 -0.16
N SER A 288 7.04 24.52 -1.17
CA SER A 288 7.62 25.03 -2.42
C SER A 288 6.56 25.70 -3.31
N GLU A 289 6.97 26.72 -4.07
CA GLU A 289 6.07 27.43 -4.99
C GLU A 289 5.59 26.51 -6.13
N GLU A 290 6.45 25.58 -6.57
CA GLU A 290 6.14 24.59 -7.59
C GLU A 290 5.05 23.62 -7.15
N TYR A 291 5.08 23.16 -5.89
CA TYR A 291 4.05 22.29 -5.34
C TYR A 291 2.70 23.00 -5.21
N GLN A 292 2.71 24.26 -4.77
CA GLN A 292 1.48 25.05 -4.63
C GLN A 292 0.81 25.31 -5.99
N ASP A 293 1.58 25.59 -7.03
CA ASP A 293 1.06 25.72 -8.40
C ASP A 293 0.48 24.40 -8.93
N LEU A 294 1.18 23.28 -8.72
CA LEU A 294 0.66 21.95 -9.06
C LEU A 294 -0.67 21.66 -8.35
N GLU A 295 -0.74 21.89 -7.04
CA GLU A 295 -1.95 21.64 -6.25
C GLU A 295 -3.13 22.50 -6.72
N ALA A 296 -2.88 23.76 -7.08
CA ALA A 296 -3.91 24.64 -7.64
C ALA A 296 -4.43 24.12 -8.99
N LYS A 297 -3.55 23.70 -9.89
CA LYS A 297 -3.94 23.14 -11.20
C LYS A 297 -4.68 21.82 -11.07
N MET A 298 -4.22 20.93 -10.18
CA MET A 298 -4.93 19.69 -9.85
C MET A 298 -6.34 20.01 -9.35
N ARG A 299 -6.49 20.99 -8.45
CA ARG A 299 -7.79 21.42 -7.93
C ARG A 299 -8.71 21.95 -9.02
N GLU A 300 -8.20 22.78 -9.91
CA GLU A 300 -8.96 23.28 -11.06
C GLU A 300 -9.43 22.15 -11.97
N TYR A 301 -8.52 21.22 -12.31
CA TYR A 301 -8.81 20.09 -13.16
C TYR A 301 -9.83 19.12 -12.56
N PHE A 302 -9.73 18.82 -11.25
CA PHE A 302 -10.57 17.82 -10.60
C PHE A 302 -11.91 18.35 -10.07
N LYS A 303 -12.05 19.66 -9.87
CA LYS A 303 -13.30 20.29 -9.42
C LYS A 303 -14.58 19.82 -10.16
N PRO A 304 -14.63 19.70 -11.50
CA PRO A 304 -15.83 19.21 -12.19
C PRO A 304 -16.08 17.70 -12.02
N PHE A 305 -15.07 16.93 -11.61
CA PHE A 305 -15.18 15.48 -11.43
C PHE A 305 -15.52 15.09 -9.99
N GLU A 306 -15.49 16.05 -9.07
CA GLU A 306 -15.82 15.91 -7.65
C GLU A 306 -17.33 16.09 -7.37
N GLU A 307 -18.17 15.47 -8.19
CA GLU A 307 -19.61 15.50 -7.97
C GLU A 307 -20.02 14.56 -6.83
N LYS A 308 -20.88 15.08 -5.95
CA LYS A 308 -21.53 14.25 -4.93
C LYS A 308 -22.57 13.38 -5.62
N PRO A 309 -22.50 12.05 -5.52
CA PRO A 309 -23.56 11.21 -6.06
C PRO A 309 -24.83 11.54 -5.28
N LYS A 310 -25.92 11.79 -6.01
CA LYS A 310 -27.19 12.22 -5.43
C LYS A 310 -27.82 11.02 -4.73
N ARG A 311 -28.02 11.08 -3.41
CA ARG A 311 -28.74 10.03 -2.70
C ARG A 311 -30.19 10.01 -3.18
N ILE A 312 -30.62 8.87 -3.72
CA ILE A 312 -31.97 8.66 -4.25
C ILE A 312 -32.85 8.02 -3.17
N LEU A 313 -32.31 7.04 -2.42
CA LEU A 313 -33.09 6.23 -1.48
C LEU A 313 -32.28 5.88 -0.23
N SER A 314 -33.00 5.44 0.80
CA SER A 314 -32.45 4.86 2.02
C SER A 314 -33.30 3.69 2.50
N GLY A 315 -32.66 2.70 3.13
CA GLY A 315 -33.31 1.57 3.78
C GLY A 315 -32.44 1.02 4.90
N PHE A 316 -32.73 -0.19 5.35
CA PHE A 316 -31.93 -0.88 6.35
C PHE A 316 -30.70 -1.53 5.70
N PRO A 317 -29.48 -1.29 6.23
CA PRO A 317 -28.29 -2.01 5.78
C PRO A 317 -28.44 -3.50 6.12
N ALA A 318 -28.49 -4.33 5.09
CA ALA A 318 -28.73 -5.77 5.23
C ALA A 318 -27.45 -6.57 5.05
N SER A 319 -26.61 -6.22 4.09
CA SER A 319 -25.33 -6.88 3.83
C SER A 319 -24.31 -5.85 3.39
N SER A 320 -23.12 -5.87 4.00
CA SER A 320 -22.08 -4.86 3.83
C SER A 320 -21.44 -4.90 2.44
N GLY A 321 -20.79 -3.80 2.08
CA GLY A 321 -20.12 -3.58 0.81
C GLY A 321 -20.81 -2.52 -0.04
N LYS A 322 -20.14 -2.07 -1.09
CA LYS A 322 -20.70 -1.12 -2.05
C LYS A 322 -20.51 -1.63 -3.46
N VAL A 323 -21.47 -1.36 -4.32
CA VAL A 323 -21.45 -1.82 -5.71
C VAL A 323 -22.10 -0.79 -6.62
N VAL A 324 -21.56 -0.64 -7.83
CA VAL A 324 -22.24 0.05 -8.93
C VAL A 324 -22.80 -1.02 -9.84
N GLY A 325 -24.06 -0.90 -10.22
CA GLY A 325 -24.69 -1.89 -11.07
C GLY A 325 -25.92 -1.38 -11.79
N THR A 326 -26.28 -2.11 -12.83
CA THR A 326 -27.50 -1.84 -13.60
C THR A 326 -28.70 -2.38 -12.83
N VAL A 327 -29.70 -1.53 -12.60
CA VAL A 327 -30.96 -1.89 -11.98
C VAL A 327 -31.70 -2.89 -12.85
N ARG A 328 -32.00 -4.05 -12.29
CA ARG A 328 -32.92 -5.05 -12.85
C ARG A 328 -34.13 -5.18 -11.96
N ARG A 329 -35.23 -4.57 -12.38
CA ARG A 329 -36.50 -4.63 -11.67
C ARG A 329 -37.17 -5.97 -11.92
N ILE A 330 -37.44 -6.69 -10.85
CA ILE A 330 -38.15 -7.96 -10.89
C ILE A 330 -39.58 -7.74 -10.43
N ASN A 331 -40.53 -7.96 -11.34
CA ASN A 331 -41.95 -7.87 -11.01
C ASN A 331 -42.46 -9.24 -10.52
N MET A 332 -42.80 -9.34 -9.24
CA MET A 332 -43.30 -10.58 -8.64
C MET A 332 -44.73 -10.96 -9.06
N PHE A 333 -45.53 -10.02 -9.57
CA PHE A 333 -46.93 -10.23 -9.93
C PHE A 333 -47.14 -10.66 -11.38
N MET A 334 -46.08 -10.69 -12.20
CA MET A 334 -46.12 -11.31 -13.53
C MET A 334 -46.07 -12.83 -13.39
N ALA A 335 -47.17 -13.40 -12.90
CA ALA A 335 -47.35 -14.83 -12.72
C ALA A 335 -47.23 -15.57 -14.06
N GLY A 336 -46.24 -16.46 -14.17
CA GLY A 336 -46.04 -17.34 -15.32
C GLY A 336 -44.66 -17.29 -15.97
N ASN A 337 -43.81 -16.31 -15.64
CA ASN A 337 -42.50 -16.17 -16.32
C ASN A 337 -41.33 -15.72 -15.43
N MET A 338 -41.29 -16.19 -14.18
CA MET A 338 -40.20 -15.88 -13.23
C MET A 338 -38.83 -16.30 -13.76
N GLU A 339 -38.77 -17.36 -14.55
CA GLU A 339 -37.52 -17.81 -15.18
C GLU A 339 -36.99 -16.78 -16.18
N THR A 340 -37.84 -16.15 -16.99
CA THR A 340 -37.44 -15.04 -17.86
C THR A 340 -37.06 -13.80 -17.07
N GLU A 341 -37.78 -13.46 -16.00
CA GLU A 341 -37.38 -12.34 -15.13
C GLU A 341 -35.99 -12.57 -14.51
N MET A 342 -35.71 -13.79 -14.06
CA MET A 342 -34.38 -14.16 -13.58
C MET A 342 -33.34 -14.18 -14.71
N ALA A 343 -33.71 -14.55 -15.94
CA ALA A 343 -32.80 -14.55 -17.08
C ALA A 343 -32.30 -13.14 -17.44
N LYS A 344 -33.07 -12.08 -17.14
CA LYS A 344 -32.64 -10.68 -17.33
C LYS A 344 -31.46 -10.27 -16.46
N ILE A 345 -31.23 -10.97 -15.34
CA ILE A 345 -30.19 -10.62 -14.37
C ILE A 345 -28.83 -11.11 -14.90
N GLY A 346 -28.01 -10.17 -15.34
CA GLY A 346 -26.62 -10.37 -15.71
C GLY A 346 -25.67 -10.31 -14.51
N ARG A 347 -24.38 -10.59 -14.77
CA ARG A 347 -23.31 -10.30 -13.81
C ARG A 347 -23.15 -8.79 -13.66
N GLY A 348 -23.03 -8.29 -12.44
CA GLY A 348 -22.92 -6.85 -12.18
C GLY A 348 -24.26 -6.14 -11.93
N ASP A 349 -25.39 -6.80 -12.20
CA ASP A 349 -26.71 -6.20 -12.06
C ASP A 349 -27.17 -6.14 -10.59
N ILE A 350 -27.98 -5.15 -10.26
CA ILE A 350 -28.61 -4.99 -8.94
C ILE A 350 -30.08 -5.37 -9.05
N ILE A 351 -30.48 -6.38 -8.28
CA ILE A 351 -31.89 -6.82 -8.23
C ILE A 351 -32.69 -5.79 -7.44
N VAL A 352 -33.78 -5.29 -8.03
CA VAL A 352 -34.73 -4.40 -7.36
C VAL A 352 -36.11 -5.06 -7.38
N THR A 353 -36.67 -5.36 -6.22
CA THR A 353 -37.96 -6.09 -6.08
C THR A 353 -38.67 -5.67 -4.80
N GLU A 354 -39.98 -5.88 -4.68
CA GLU A 354 -40.68 -5.54 -3.42
C GLU A 354 -40.21 -6.44 -2.26
N MET A 355 -39.95 -7.72 -2.55
CA MET A 355 -39.42 -8.73 -1.63
C MET A 355 -38.72 -9.82 -2.45
N THR A 356 -37.82 -10.59 -1.83
CA THR A 356 -37.22 -11.76 -2.47
C THR A 356 -38.01 -13.04 -2.16
N ARG A 357 -37.86 -14.06 -3.00
CA ARG A 357 -38.42 -15.41 -2.79
C ARG A 357 -37.32 -16.46 -3.03
N PRO A 358 -37.43 -17.69 -2.49
CA PRO A 358 -36.42 -18.73 -2.69
C PRO A 358 -36.05 -19.00 -4.17
N GLN A 359 -37.02 -18.87 -5.08
CA GLN A 359 -36.83 -18.98 -6.53
C GLN A 359 -35.88 -17.93 -7.16
N PHE A 360 -35.47 -16.89 -6.41
CA PHE A 360 -34.58 -15.83 -6.90
C PHE A 360 -33.11 -16.25 -6.80
N LEU A 361 -32.80 -17.39 -6.18
CA LEU A 361 -31.43 -17.81 -5.84
C LEU A 361 -30.47 -17.79 -7.05
N LEU A 362 -30.93 -18.23 -8.22
CA LEU A 362 -30.11 -18.24 -9.45
C LEU A 362 -29.83 -16.82 -9.99
N GLY A 363 -30.78 -15.90 -9.84
CA GLY A 363 -30.59 -14.49 -10.14
C GLY A 363 -29.64 -13.83 -9.13
N ILE A 364 -29.87 -14.08 -7.85
CA ILE A 364 -29.06 -13.54 -6.74
C ILE A 364 -27.60 -13.94 -6.88
N ARG A 365 -27.31 -15.20 -7.21
CA ARG A 365 -25.94 -15.68 -7.43
C ARG A 365 -25.20 -14.96 -8.55
N ARG A 366 -25.91 -14.35 -9.52
CA ARG A 366 -25.33 -13.56 -10.62
C ARG A 366 -25.29 -12.07 -10.30
N SER A 367 -26.25 -11.59 -9.51
CA SER A 367 -26.37 -10.18 -9.14
C SER A 367 -25.17 -9.72 -8.31
N ALA A 368 -24.87 -8.44 -8.42
CA ALA A 368 -23.85 -7.79 -7.62
C ALA A 368 -24.43 -7.08 -6.39
N GLY A 369 -25.76 -6.95 -6.29
CA GLY A 369 -26.42 -6.42 -5.10
C GLY A 369 -27.94 -6.59 -5.12
N ILE A 370 -28.57 -6.37 -3.96
CA ILE A 370 -30.03 -6.49 -3.79
C ILE A 370 -30.61 -5.24 -3.13
N ILE A 371 -31.70 -4.73 -3.69
CA ILE A 371 -32.53 -3.67 -3.11
C ILE A 371 -33.96 -4.19 -2.98
N THR A 372 -34.56 -4.08 -1.79
CA THR A 372 -35.98 -4.42 -1.59
C THR A 372 -36.81 -3.34 -0.93
N ASP A 373 -38.06 -3.17 -1.37
CA ASP A 373 -39.00 -2.23 -0.76
C ASP A 373 -39.41 -2.66 0.65
N LEU A 374 -39.60 -3.97 0.84
CA LEU A 374 -40.05 -4.56 2.09
C LEU A 374 -38.95 -5.43 2.71
N GLY A 375 -39.08 -5.65 4.01
CA GLY A 375 -38.18 -6.48 4.81
C GLY A 375 -37.36 -5.68 5.81
N GLY A 376 -36.65 -6.42 6.66
CA GLY A 376 -35.71 -5.88 7.63
C GLY A 376 -34.40 -6.65 7.59
N SER A 377 -33.47 -6.32 8.48
CA SER A 377 -32.12 -6.90 8.52
C SER A 377 -32.07 -8.43 8.69
N LEU A 378 -33.19 -9.09 9.02
CA LEU A 378 -33.32 -10.55 9.18
C LEU A 378 -34.21 -11.20 8.11
N CYS A 379 -34.64 -10.47 7.07
CA CYS A 379 -35.49 -11.04 6.02
C CYS A 379 -34.70 -11.98 5.08
N HIS A 380 -35.42 -12.74 4.26
CA HIS A 380 -34.83 -13.65 3.26
C HIS A 380 -33.77 -12.97 2.38
N ALA A 381 -34.03 -11.74 1.91
CA ALA A 381 -33.07 -10.98 1.09
C ALA A 381 -31.76 -10.71 1.85
N ALA A 382 -31.85 -10.36 3.13
CA ALA A 382 -30.69 -10.06 3.97
C ALA A 382 -29.85 -11.31 4.29
N ILE A 383 -30.51 -12.44 4.57
CA ILE A 383 -29.83 -13.70 4.87
C ILE A 383 -29.06 -14.18 3.64
N VAL A 384 -29.74 -14.25 2.48
CA VAL A 384 -29.13 -14.74 1.25
C VAL A 384 -28.03 -13.78 0.76
N ALA A 385 -28.23 -12.46 0.86
CA ALA A 385 -27.19 -11.50 0.49
C ALA A 385 -25.88 -11.70 1.27
N ARG A 386 -25.97 -11.98 2.58
CA ARG A 386 -24.79 -12.28 3.41
C ARG A 386 -24.13 -13.60 3.04
N GLU A 387 -24.93 -14.63 2.76
CA GLU A 387 -24.43 -15.95 2.34
C GLU A 387 -23.62 -15.87 1.04
N PHE A 388 -24.07 -15.05 0.08
CA PHE A 388 -23.37 -14.81 -1.18
C PHE A 388 -22.38 -13.64 -1.14
N ASN A 389 -22.18 -13.01 0.02
CA ASN A 389 -21.30 -11.86 0.21
C ASN A 389 -21.55 -10.72 -0.80
N ILE A 390 -22.82 -10.43 -1.08
CA ILE A 390 -23.25 -9.33 -1.94
C ILE A 390 -23.87 -8.20 -1.09
N PRO A 391 -23.61 -6.92 -1.41
CA PRO A 391 -24.25 -5.79 -0.76
C PRO A 391 -25.77 -5.83 -0.85
N ALA A 392 -26.46 -5.44 0.22
CA ALA A 392 -27.91 -5.36 0.22
C ALA A 392 -28.47 -4.24 1.09
N VAL A 393 -29.52 -3.60 0.58
CA VAL A 393 -30.35 -2.61 1.30
C VAL A 393 -31.80 -3.05 1.19
N VAL A 394 -32.47 -3.20 2.32
CA VAL A 394 -33.84 -3.72 2.39
C VAL A 394 -34.77 -2.74 3.09
N GLY A 395 -36.07 -2.82 2.85
CA GLY A 395 -37.03 -1.93 3.49
C GLY A 395 -36.94 -0.49 2.98
N THR A 396 -36.60 -0.28 1.70
CA THR A 396 -36.54 1.07 1.08
C THR A 396 -37.91 1.70 0.86
N GLN A 397 -38.99 0.95 1.04
CA GLN A 397 -40.40 1.32 0.86
C GLN A 397 -40.83 1.62 -0.58
N ASN A 398 -39.98 2.26 -1.39
CA ASN A 398 -40.34 2.75 -2.73
C ASN A 398 -39.20 2.66 -3.76
N ALA A 399 -38.25 1.73 -3.61
CA ALA A 399 -37.21 1.51 -4.61
C ALA A 399 -37.77 1.00 -5.93
N THR A 400 -38.76 0.10 -5.92
CA THR A 400 -39.34 -0.39 -7.18
C THR A 400 -40.03 0.71 -7.97
N SER A 401 -40.62 1.72 -7.33
CA SER A 401 -41.25 2.84 -8.05
C SER A 401 -40.26 3.95 -8.42
N THR A 402 -39.20 4.13 -7.63
CA THR A 402 -38.21 5.21 -7.82
C THR A 402 -37.12 4.84 -8.82
N LEU A 403 -36.62 3.60 -8.78
CA LEU A 403 -35.56 3.15 -9.67
C LEU A 403 -36.14 2.70 -11.02
N LYS A 404 -35.44 3.05 -12.10
CA LYS A 404 -35.82 2.66 -13.47
C LYS A 404 -35.05 1.41 -13.88
N ASP A 405 -35.74 0.46 -14.50
CA ASP A 405 -35.08 -0.71 -15.08
C ASP A 405 -34.05 -0.27 -16.13
N GLY A 406 -32.87 -0.86 -16.11
CA GLY A 406 -31.73 -0.46 -16.95
C GLY A 406 -30.97 0.80 -16.49
N GLY A 407 -31.44 1.50 -15.45
CA GLY A 407 -30.70 2.62 -14.85
C GLY A 407 -29.48 2.15 -14.07
N ARG A 408 -28.51 3.02 -13.82
CA ARG A 408 -27.33 2.70 -13.00
C ARG A 408 -27.41 3.37 -11.64
N VAL A 409 -27.01 2.64 -10.61
CA VAL A 409 -27.01 3.14 -9.24
C VAL A 409 -25.79 2.66 -8.48
N ILE A 410 -25.40 3.44 -7.48
CA ILE A 410 -24.45 3.04 -6.45
C ILE A 410 -25.25 2.54 -5.25
N LEU A 411 -25.08 1.27 -4.91
CA LEU A 411 -25.67 0.64 -3.72
C LEU A 411 -24.63 0.62 -2.59
N ASP A 412 -24.95 1.24 -1.45
CA ASP A 412 -24.16 1.19 -0.22
C ASP A 412 -24.87 0.35 0.84
N GLY A 413 -24.52 -0.94 0.91
CA GLY A 413 -25.06 -1.88 1.88
C GLY A 413 -24.52 -1.69 3.30
N ASN A 414 -23.48 -0.86 3.52
CA ASN A 414 -22.96 -0.56 4.85
C ASN A 414 -23.83 0.45 5.58
N GLU A 415 -24.18 1.54 4.88
CA GLU A 415 -24.93 2.66 5.44
C GLU A 415 -26.44 2.59 5.12
N GLY A 416 -26.84 1.72 4.18
CA GLY A 416 -28.25 1.57 3.79
C GLY A 416 -28.70 2.59 2.76
N TYR A 417 -27.79 3.12 1.92
CA TYR A 417 -28.08 4.19 0.98
C TYR A 417 -27.96 3.74 -0.48
N ILE A 418 -28.75 4.37 -1.35
CA ILE A 418 -28.66 4.20 -2.80
C ILE A 418 -28.50 5.57 -3.44
N TYR A 419 -27.53 5.70 -4.34
CA TYR A 419 -27.19 6.94 -5.04
C TYR A 419 -27.32 6.79 -6.56
N GLU A 420 -27.49 7.92 -7.23
CA GLU A 420 -27.29 8.06 -8.67
C GLU A 420 -25.81 7.83 -8.99
N ASP A 421 -25.55 7.02 -10.01
CA ASP A 421 -24.19 6.80 -10.53
C ASP A 421 -23.72 7.96 -11.39
#